data_AF-A0A9X2G5W0-F1
#
_entry.id   AF-A0A9X2G5W0-F1
#
_cell.length_a   1.000
_cell.length_b   1.000
_cell.length_c   1.000
_cell.angle_alpha   90.00
_cell.angle_beta   90.00
_cell.angle_gamma   90.00
#
_symmetry.space_group_name_H-M   'P 1'
#
loop_
_entity.id
_entity.type
_entity.pdbx_description
1 polymer ?
#
loop_
_entity_poly.entity_id
_entity_poly.type
_entity_poly.pdbx_seq_one_letter_code
_entity_poly.pdbx_strand_id
1 'polypeptide(L)'
;MNTWTHIAATLDGTYLRLYVNGTLVASKRENDPIKVTNAPVRIGRDLPQFNKQFKGRIDDIRIYRTALTPEQIQSDMNTPVAQAAGHSSRSAALMSGGPSASPQTYTAGQQL
;
A
#
# COMPACT_ATOMS: atom_id res chain seq x y z
N MET A 1 -19.99 -13.68 1.54
CA MET A 1 -19.68 -12.23 1.45
C MET A 1 -18.49 -12.04 0.53
N ASN A 2 -18.49 -11.04 -0.35
CA ASN A 2 -17.33 -10.62 -1.14
C ASN A 2 -16.79 -9.32 -0.55
N THR A 3 -16.13 -9.40 0.60
CA THR A 3 -15.60 -8.25 1.33
C THR A 3 -14.09 -8.18 1.19
N TRP A 4 -13.57 -6.99 0.87
CA TRP A 4 -12.14 -6.72 0.98
C TRP A 4 -11.66 -6.98 2.40
N THR A 5 -10.45 -7.54 2.52
CA THR A 5 -9.82 -7.90 3.79
C THR A 5 -8.36 -7.48 3.69
N HIS A 6 -7.90 -6.67 4.64
CA HIS A 6 -6.50 -6.27 4.71
C HIS A 6 -5.68 -7.38 5.37
N ILE A 7 -4.57 -7.76 4.74
CA ILE A 7 -3.63 -8.77 5.24
C ILE A 7 -2.24 -8.15 5.31
N ALA A 8 -1.59 -8.23 6.47
CA ALA A 8 -0.19 -7.82 6.62
C ALA A 8 0.62 -8.90 7.36
N ALA A 9 1.90 -9.01 7.03
CA ALA A 9 2.84 -9.87 7.73
C ALA A 9 4.12 -9.10 8.07
N THR A 10 4.67 -9.30 9.27
CA THR A 10 5.93 -8.66 9.70
C THR A 10 6.88 -9.70 10.28
N LEU A 11 8.19 -9.48 10.08
CA LEU A 11 9.27 -10.27 10.67
C LEU A 11 10.30 -9.31 11.27
N ASP A 12 10.44 -9.33 12.59
CA ASP A 12 11.36 -8.43 13.34
C ASP A 12 12.73 -9.07 13.66
N GLY A 13 13.01 -10.24 13.08
CA GLY A 13 14.21 -11.05 13.37
C GLY A 13 14.05 -12.01 14.55
N THR A 14 12.93 -11.96 15.28
CA THR A 14 12.58 -12.94 16.33
C THR A 14 11.19 -13.55 16.15
N TYR A 15 10.24 -12.81 15.57
CA TYR A 15 8.84 -13.21 15.42
C TYR A 15 8.30 -12.87 14.03
N LEU A 16 7.77 -13.89 13.36
CA LEU A 16 6.86 -13.74 12.23
C LEU A 16 5.44 -13.54 12.77
N ARG A 17 4.79 -12.44 12.38
CA ARG A 17 3.43 -12.09 12.79
C ARG A 17 2.51 -11.91 11.58
N LEU A 18 1.26 -12.34 11.70
CA LEU A 18 0.20 -12.20 10.69
C LEU A 18 -0.96 -11.38 11.26
N TYR A 19 -1.40 -10.39 10.48
CA TYR A 19 -2.48 -9.49 10.83
C TYR A 19 -3.60 -9.57 9.80
N VAL A 20 -4.85 -9.57 10.28
CA VAL A 20 -6.07 -9.50 9.46
C VAL A 20 -6.85 -8.28 9.93
N ASN A 21 -7.18 -7.37 9.01
CA ASN A 21 -7.85 -6.09 9.31
C ASN A 21 -7.22 -5.36 10.51
N GLY A 22 -5.88 -5.27 10.53
CA GLY A 22 -5.08 -4.60 11.57
C GLY A 22 -4.94 -5.37 12.89
N THR A 23 -5.66 -6.48 13.06
CA THR A 23 -5.61 -7.30 14.29
C THR A 23 -4.61 -8.45 14.14
N LEU A 24 -3.74 -8.65 15.13
CA LEU A 24 -2.81 -9.78 15.18
C LEU A 24 -3.61 -11.09 15.34
N VAL A 25 -3.50 -12.01 14.37
CA VAL A 25 -4.20 -13.31 14.38
C VAL A 25 -3.26 -14.50 14.60
N ALA A 26 -1.96 -14.35 14.29
CA ALA A 26 -0.97 -15.39 14.54
C ALA A 26 0.42 -14.79 14.78
N SER A 27 1.20 -15.44 15.63
CA SER A 27 2.61 -15.14 15.87
C SER A 27 3.39 -16.45 16.02
N LYS A 28 4.57 -16.53 15.40
CA LYS A 28 5.50 -17.66 15.52
C LYS A 28 6.90 -17.10 15.77
N ARG A 29 7.65 -17.69 16.70
CA ARG A 29 9.08 -17.39 16.81
C ARG A 29 9.77 -17.84 15.53
N GLU A 30 10.45 -16.91 14.88
CA GLU A 30 11.19 -17.11 13.64
C GLU A 30 12.46 -16.27 13.68
N ASN A 31 13.62 -16.94 13.65
CA ASN A 31 14.93 -16.29 13.72
C ASN A 31 15.74 -16.52 12.43
N ASP A 32 15.25 -17.37 11.52
CA ASP A 32 15.88 -17.53 10.22
C ASP A 32 15.66 -16.26 9.38
N PRO A 33 16.72 -15.65 8.83
CA PRO A 33 16.57 -14.49 7.96
C PRO A 33 15.87 -14.87 6.65
N ILE A 34 15.13 -13.92 6.08
CA ILE A 34 14.53 -14.10 4.75
C ILE A 34 15.65 -14.37 3.74
N LYS A 35 15.58 -15.52 3.07
CA LYS A 35 16.54 -15.91 2.04
C LYS A 35 16.47 -14.94 0.86
N VAL A 36 17.56 -14.21 0.62
CA VAL A 36 17.68 -13.28 -0.51
C VAL A 36 17.72 -14.06 -1.82
N THR A 37 17.01 -13.58 -2.84
CA THR A 37 16.97 -14.18 -4.18
C THR A 37 16.78 -13.11 -5.24
N ASN A 38 17.31 -13.38 -6.44
CA ASN A 38 17.09 -12.54 -7.63
C ASN A 38 15.83 -12.98 -8.42
N ALA A 39 15.06 -13.95 -7.89
CA ALA A 39 13.82 -14.39 -8.52
C ALA A 39 12.78 -13.25 -8.54
N PRO A 40 12.02 -13.06 -9.64
CA PRO A 40 10.97 -12.05 -9.71
C PRO A 40 9.93 -12.22 -8.60
N VAL A 41 9.54 -11.10 -7.97
CA VAL A 41 8.38 -11.05 -7.07
C VAL A 41 7.13 -11.44 -7.87
N ARG A 42 6.33 -12.35 -7.33
CA ARG A 42 5.06 -12.81 -7.91
C ARG A 42 3.95 -12.55 -6.92
N ILE A 43 2.89 -11.89 -7.38
CA ILE A 43 1.69 -11.61 -6.60
C ILE A 43 0.51 -12.36 -7.22
N GLY A 44 -0.33 -12.98 -6.39
CA GLY A 44 -1.50 -13.75 -6.86
C GLY A 44 -1.18 -15.04 -7.63
N ARG A 45 0.08 -15.46 -7.72
CA ARG A 45 0.49 -16.69 -8.41
C ARG A 45 1.75 -17.32 -7.79
N ASP A 46 1.74 -18.65 -7.72
CA ASP A 46 2.84 -19.49 -7.24
C ASP A 46 3.96 -19.67 -8.31
N LEU A 47 5.02 -20.40 -7.98
CA LEU A 47 6.07 -20.74 -8.94
C LEU A 47 5.51 -21.53 -10.14
N PRO A 48 6.09 -21.38 -11.36
CA PRO A 48 5.52 -21.95 -12.59
C PRO A 48 5.19 -23.44 -12.52
N GLN A 49 6.04 -24.24 -11.87
CA GLN A 49 5.89 -25.69 -11.73
C GLN A 49 4.70 -26.14 -10.88
N PHE A 50 4.16 -25.27 -10.01
CA PHE A 50 2.99 -25.59 -9.17
C PHE A 50 1.67 -25.12 -9.79
N ASN A 51 1.73 -24.18 -10.75
CA ASN A 51 0.60 -23.64 -11.50
C ASN A 51 -0.63 -23.24 -10.66
N LYS A 52 -0.42 -22.72 -9.45
CA LYS A 52 -1.50 -22.19 -8.59
C LYS A 52 -1.65 -20.68 -8.78
N GLN A 53 -2.88 -20.22 -8.97
CA GLN A 53 -3.25 -18.80 -9.04
C GLN A 53 -4.33 -18.49 -8.01
N PHE A 54 -4.26 -17.29 -7.43
CA PHE A 54 -5.31 -16.74 -6.59
C PHE A 54 -6.50 -16.30 -7.46
N LYS A 55 -7.67 -16.88 -7.22
CA LYS A 55 -8.92 -16.59 -7.96
C LYS A 55 -9.70 -15.46 -7.27
N GLY A 56 -9.08 -14.29 -7.14
CA GLY A 56 -9.67 -13.13 -6.48
C GLY A 56 -9.03 -11.82 -6.95
N ARG A 57 -9.38 -10.70 -6.29
CA ARG A 57 -8.78 -9.39 -6.54
C ARG A 57 -7.72 -9.10 -5.48
N ILE A 58 -6.65 -8.41 -5.89
CA ILE A 58 -5.58 -7.92 -5.01
C ILE A 58 -5.38 -6.45 -5.40
N ASP A 59 -5.21 -5.59 -4.39
CA ASP A 59 -4.96 -4.15 -4.55
C ASP A 59 -4.03 -3.67 -3.42
N ASP A 60 -3.63 -2.39 -3.46
CA ASP A 60 -2.90 -1.69 -2.38
C ASP A 60 -1.61 -2.37 -1.86
N ILE A 61 -0.90 -3.08 -2.74
CA ILE A 61 0.29 -3.89 -2.39
C ILE A 61 1.46 -2.99 -1.93
N ARG A 62 2.03 -3.33 -0.77
CA ARG A 62 3.21 -2.65 -0.20
C ARG A 62 4.27 -3.65 0.28
N ILE A 63 5.54 -3.24 0.23
CA ILE A 63 6.67 -4.02 0.73
C ILE A 63 7.61 -3.07 1.48
N TYR A 64 7.96 -3.42 2.71
CA TYR A 64 8.81 -2.62 3.59
C TYR A 64 10.16 -3.28 3.85
N ARG A 65 11.17 -2.46 4.20
CA ARG A 65 12.51 -2.94 4.63
C ARG A 65 12.59 -3.24 6.13
N THR A 66 11.53 -2.95 6.88
CA THR A 66 11.45 -3.04 8.34
C THR A 66 10.14 -3.67 8.75
N ALA A 67 10.11 -4.35 9.90
CA ALA A 67 8.86 -4.75 10.53
C ALA A 67 8.07 -3.51 10.96
N LEU A 68 6.81 -3.41 10.57
CA LEU A 68 5.91 -2.38 11.07
C LEU A 68 5.36 -2.73 12.46
N THR A 69 5.07 -1.69 13.25
CA THR A 69 4.32 -1.83 14.52
C THR A 69 2.83 -2.05 14.26
N PRO A 70 2.04 -2.55 15.24
CA PRO A 70 0.59 -2.70 15.09
C PRO A 70 -0.12 -1.39 14.71
N GLU A 71 0.33 -0.26 15.25
CA GLU A 71 -0.23 1.07 15.00
C GLU A 71 0.06 1.52 13.56
N GLN A 72 1.27 1.26 13.06
CA GLN A 72 1.62 1.50 11.65
C GLN A 72 0.77 0.65 10.70
N ILE A 73 0.52 -0.61 11.04
CA ILE A 73 -0.36 -1.50 10.25
C ILE A 73 -1.81 -0.98 10.23
N GLN A 74 -2.30 -0.43 11.35
CA GLN A 74 -3.63 0.21 11.42
C GLN A 74 -3.70 1.51 10.60
N SER A 75 -2.63 2.31 10.57
CA SER A 75 -2.55 3.49 9.71
C SER A 75 -2.53 3.10 8.22
N ASP A 76 -1.68 2.14 7.86
CA ASP A 76 -1.48 1.69 6.48
C ASP A 76 -2.72 1.07 5.86
N MET A 77 -3.47 0.25 6.61
CA MET A 77 -4.67 -0.41 6.08
C MET A 77 -5.81 0.56 5.73
N ASN A 78 -5.75 1.79 6.24
CA ASN A 78 -6.70 2.87 5.96
C ASN A 78 -6.15 3.89 4.96
N THR A 79 -4.91 3.69 4.48
CA THR A 79 -4.25 4.57 3.52
C THR A 79 -4.23 3.88 2.15
N PRO A 80 -4.76 4.47 1.06
CA PRO A 80 -4.61 3.92 -0.30
C PRO A 80 -3.16 4.03 -0.79
N VAL A 81 -2.70 3.14 -1.67
CA VAL A 81 -1.45 3.38 -2.40
C VAL A 81 -1.67 4.56 -3.33
N ALA A 82 -0.79 5.55 -3.26
CA ALA A 82 -0.81 6.64 -4.23
C ALA A 82 -0.60 6.02 -5.62
N GLN A 83 -1.59 6.17 -6.51
CA GLN A 83 -1.43 5.75 -7.90
C GLN A 83 -0.25 6.51 -8.49
N ALA A 84 0.77 5.78 -8.95
CA ALA A 84 1.89 6.39 -9.65
C ALA A 84 1.32 7.22 -10.82
N ALA A 85 1.69 8.50 -10.89
CA ALA A 85 1.03 9.51 -11.73
C ALA A 85 1.14 9.30 -13.27
N GLY A 86 1.60 8.13 -13.70
CA GLY A 86 1.72 7.70 -15.11
C GLY A 86 0.57 6.83 -15.63
N HIS A 87 -0.31 6.28 -14.79
CA HIS A 87 -1.52 5.60 -15.25
C HIS A 87 -2.69 6.58 -15.30
N SER A 88 -2.68 7.46 -16.31
CA SER A 88 -3.72 8.45 -16.55
C SER A 88 -5.07 7.79 -16.88
N SER A 89 -5.84 7.49 -15.84
CA SER A 89 -7.27 7.16 -15.96
C SER A 89 -8.00 8.35 -16.57
N ARG A 90 -8.20 8.31 -17.90
CA ARG A 90 -8.88 9.39 -18.62
C ARG A 90 -10.35 9.47 -18.19
N SER A 91 -10.79 10.71 -17.97
CA SER A 91 -12.19 11.15 -17.98
C SER A 91 -13.09 10.67 -16.82
N ALA A 92 -13.24 11.53 -15.81
CA ALA A 92 -14.58 11.92 -15.37
C ALA A 92 -14.97 13.16 -16.19
N ALA A 93 -16.07 13.07 -16.96
CA ALA A 93 -16.46 14.10 -17.92
C ALA A 93 -17.36 15.18 -17.30
N LEU A 94 -17.19 16.43 -17.77
CA LEU A 94 -18.24 17.40 -18.10
C LEU A 94 -19.44 17.45 -17.11
N MET A 95 -19.52 18.42 -16.18
CA MET A 95 -20.14 19.75 -16.37
C MET A 95 -20.19 20.51 -15.00
N SER A 96 -20.42 21.83 -14.87
CA SER A 96 -20.58 22.94 -15.83
C SER A 96 -20.39 24.31 -15.14
N GLY A 97 -19.78 25.28 -15.84
CA GLY A 97 -20.03 26.74 -15.77
C GLY A 97 -20.03 27.50 -14.42
N GLY A 98 -19.01 28.33 -14.19
CA GLY A 98 -19.01 29.41 -13.18
C GLY A 98 -17.61 30.06 -13.05
N PRO A 99 -17.43 31.40 -13.18
CA PRO A 99 -16.12 31.96 -13.51
C PRO A 99 -15.25 32.41 -12.33
N SER A 100 -13.94 32.29 -12.53
CA SER A 100 -12.89 33.26 -12.17
C SER A 100 -12.71 33.69 -10.72
N ALA A 101 -11.62 33.19 -10.10
CA ALA A 101 -10.88 33.91 -9.07
C ALA A 101 -9.36 33.69 -9.22
N SER A 102 -8.67 34.68 -9.78
CA SER A 102 -7.21 34.86 -9.73
C SER A 102 -6.93 36.36 -9.95
N PRO A 103 -5.87 36.97 -9.37
CA PRO A 103 -4.82 36.40 -8.53
C PRO A 103 -4.82 36.96 -7.09
N GLN A 104 -3.92 36.45 -6.23
CA GLN A 104 -3.52 37.14 -4.99
C GLN A 104 -2.18 37.85 -5.20
N THR A 105 -2.16 39.17 -5.04
CA THR A 105 -0.96 40.00 -5.09
C THR A 105 -0.25 40.04 -3.75
N TYR A 106 1.05 39.73 -3.73
CA TYR A 106 1.91 39.97 -2.57
C TYR A 106 2.57 41.34 -2.68
N THR A 107 2.20 42.26 -1.80
CA THR A 107 2.86 43.57 -1.67
C THR A 107 4.09 43.45 -0.80
N ALA A 108 5.28 43.59 -1.40
CA ALA A 108 6.51 43.79 -0.63
C ALA A 108 6.60 45.25 -0.18
N GLY A 109 6.60 45.50 1.13
CA GLY A 109 6.86 46.81 1.71
C GLY A 109 8.34 47.21 1.55
N GLN A 110 8.58 48.49 1.29
CA GLN A 110 9.94 49.07 1.18
C GLN A 110 10.48 49.52 2.55
N GLN A 111 11.75 49.97 2.51
CA GLN A 111 12.56 50.62 3.55
C GLN A 111 13.34 49.64 4.45
N LEU A 112 14.67 49.77 4.61
CA LEU A 112 15.61 50.81 4.13
C LEU A 112 16.69 50.24 3.21
#